data_AF-A0A3B0VJV7-F1
#
_entry.id   AF-A0A3B0VJV7-F1
#
_cell.length_a   1.000
_cell.length_b   1.000
_cell.length_c   1.000
_cell.angle_alpha   90.00
_cell.angle_beta   90.00
_cell.angle_gamma   90.00
#
_symmetry.space_group_name_H-M   'P 1'
#
loop_
_entity.id
_entity.type
_entity.pdbx_description
1 polymer ?
#
loop_
_entity_poly.entity_id
_entity_poly.type
_entity_poly.pdbx_seq_one_letter_code
_entity_poly.pdbx_strand_id
1 'polypeptide(L)'
;MRNEFCGQVTEKYLDQQVEVCGWVGNRRDHGGVIFIDLRDHSGLVQVVVEPNNEAAFKIADGARYEYCLRVKGTVRNRPEGQSNSKLATGQIEMVVDEYHVLNPSKPLPFMLDENPGENIRLQYRYLDLRRDNMQHNMRLRSKLTHTLRNHLHTREFLDIETPVLTKATPEGARD
;
A
#
# COMPACT_ATOMS: atom_id res chain seq x y z
N MET A 1 4.00 1.89 -16.00
CA MET A 1 4.59 1.14 -14.87
C MET A 1 3.53 0.47 -14.02
N ARG A 2 2.35 1.06 -13.83
CA ARG A 2 1.13 0.37 -13.39
C ARG A 2 -0.04 0.81 -14.27
N ASN A 3 -1.09 0.00 -14.36
CA ASN A 3 -2.36 0.38 -14.97
C ASN A 3 -3.56 0.28 -14.01
N GLU A 4 -3.39 -0.33 -12.83
CA GLU A 4 -4.40 -0.38 -11.77
C GLU A 4 -3.76 -0.37 -10.37
N PHE A 5 -4.53 -0.03 -9.35
CA PHE A 5 -4.15 -0.16 -7.96
C PHE A 5 -4.50 -1.54 -7.39
N CYS A 6 -3.68 -2.03 -6.45
CA CYS A 6 -3.80 -3.38 -5.89
C CYS A 6 -5.21 -3.66 -5.36
N GLY A 7 -5.71 -2.83 -4.44
CA GLY A 7 -7.05 -2.98 -3.85
C GLY A 7 -8.22 -2.68 -4.80
N GLN A 8 -7.95 -2.33 -6.06
CA GLN A 8 -8.96 -2.03 -7.09
C GLN A 8 -9.03 -3.10 -8.19
N VAL A 9 -8.20 -4.15 -8.11
CA VAL A 9 -8.29 -5.32 -8.99
C VAL A 9 -9.47 -6.19 -8.56
N THR A 10 -10.63 -5.96 -9.16
CA THR A 10 -11.86 -6.70 -8.89
C THR A 10 -12.22 -7.66 -10.03
N GLU A 11 -13.36 -8.33 -9.92
CA GLU A 11 -13.90 -9.25 -10.94
C GLU A 11 -14.10 -8.59 -12.32
N LYS A 12 -14.14 -7.25 -12.39
CA LYS A 12 -14.19 -6.49 -13.65
C LYS A 12 -12.98 -6.75 -14.56
N TYR A 13 -11.89 -7.26 -14.00
CA TYR A 13 -10.66 -7.59 -14.71
C TYR A 13 -10.48 -9.08 -14.99
N LEU A 14 -11.47 -9.94 -14.69
CA LEU A 14 -11.35 -11.37 -14.97
C LEU A 14 -10.90 -11.62 -16.41
N ASP A 15 -9.93 -12.53 -16.54
CA ASP A 15 -9.28 -12.95 -17.77
C ASP A 15 -8.49 -11.83 -18.50
N GLN A 16 -8.28 -10.68 -17.85
CA GLN A 16 -7.49 -9.57 -18.39
C GLN A 16 -6.11 -9.47 -17.73
N GLN A 17 -5.16 -8.92 -18.48
CA GLN A 17 -3.85 -8.56 -17.95
C GLN A 17 -3.90 -7.23 -17.21
N VAL A 18 -3.38 -7.24 -15.98
CA VAL A 18 -3.25 -6.07 -15.12
C VAL A 18 -1.79 -5.94 -14.67
N GLU A 19 -1.30 -4.71 -14.59
CA GLU A 19 0.01 -4.36 -14.08
C GLU A 19 -0.14 -3.51 -12.81
N VAL A 20 0.32 -4.06 -11.68
CA VAL A 20 0.25 -3.42 -10.36
C VAL A 20 1.65 -3.16 -9.80
N CYS A 21 1.75 -2.14 -8.95
CA CYS A 21 2.97 -1.82 -8.22
C CYS A 21 2.65 -1.63 -6.74
N GLY A 22 3.44 -2.25 -5.86
CA GLY A 22 3.20 -2.20 -4.42
C GLY A 22 4.35 -2.75 -3.60
N TRP A 23 4.07 -3.00 -2.33
CA TRP A 23 4.97 -3.60 -1.36
C TRP A 23 4.50 -4.99 -0.96
N VAL A 24 5.43 -5.92 -0.78
CA VAL A 24 5.12 -7.26 -0.25
C VAL A 24 4.59 -7.11 1.18
N GLY A 25 3.29 -7.31 1.35
CA GLY A 25 2.63 -7.33 2.65
C GLY A 25 2.79 -8.69 3.34
N ASN A 26 2.77 -9.78 2.58
CA ASN A 26 3.03 -11.14 3.07
C ASN A 26 3.56 -12.02 1.93
N ARG A 27 4.35 -13.04 2.24
CA ARG A 27 4.81 -14.08 1.31
C ARG A 27 4.54 -15.44 1.93
N ARG A 28 3.85 -16.31 1.20
CA ARG A 28 3.57 -17.70 1.58
C ARG A 28 4.06 -18.62 0.48
N ASP A 29 4.64 -19.74 0.87
CA ASP A 29 5.21 -20.74 -0.03
C ASP A 29 4.62 -22.11 0.32
N HIS A 30 3.96 -22.73 -0.65
CA HIS A 30 3.30 -24.03 -0.51
C HIS A 30 4.01 -25.14 -1.29
N GLY A 31 5.35 -25.07 -1.39
CA GLY A 31 6.16 -26.19 -1.92
C GLY A 31 5.94 -26.45 -3.41
N GLY A 32 5.73 -25.37 -4.17
CA GLY A 32 5.46 -25.43 -5.61
C GLY A 32 4.69 -24.24 -6.16
N VAL A 33 4.09 -23.41 -5.29
CA VAL A 33 3.40 -22.17 -5.65
C VAL A 33 3.72 -21.11 -4.61
N ILE A 34 4.10 -19.91 -5.06
CA ILE A 34 4.37 -18.76 -4.19
C ILE A 34 3.19 -17.80 -4.24
N PHE A 35 2.69 -17.43 -3.07
CA PHE A 35 1.65 -16.43 -2.89
C PHE A 35 2.23 -15.17 -2.27
N ILE A 36 1.96 -14.02 -2.87
CA ILE A 36 2.37 -12.71 -2.37
C ILE A 36 1.14 -11.85 -2.20
N ASP A 37 0.91 -11.34 -1.00
CA ASP A 37 -0.08 -10.28 -0.80
C ASP A 37 0.60 -8.95 -1.12
N LEU A 38 0.31 -8.38 -2.29
CA LEU A 38 0.89 -7.13 -2.75
C LEU A 38 0.02 -5.96 -2.29
N ARG A 39 0.61 -5.04 -1.53
CA ARG A 39 -0.07 -3.90 -0.92
C ARG A 39 0.26 -2.61 -1.65
N ASP A 40 -0.75 -1.82 -1.92
CA ASP A 40 -0.57 -0.40 -2.15
C ASP A 40 -1.55 0.41 -1.31
N HIS A 41 -1.67 1.68 -1.65
CA HIS A 41 -2.45 2.64 -0.88
C HIS A 41 -3.97 2.39 -0.96
N SER A 42 -4.44 1.60 -1.93
CA SER A 42 -5.85 1.28 -2.16
C SER A 42 -6.26 -0.03 -1.48
N GLY A 43 -5.29 -0.90 -1.18
CA GLY A 43 -5.52 -2.18 -0.52
C GLY A 43 -4.51 -3.25 -0.93
N LEU A 44 -4.93 -4.50 -0.79
CA LEU A 44 -4.14 -5.70 -1.10
C LEU A 44 -4.70 -6.40 -2.34
N VAL A 45 -3.83 -7.06 -3.11
CA VAL A 45 -4.18 -8.08 -4.10
C VAL A 45 -3.30 -9.29 -3.91
N GLN A 46 -3.85 -10.49 -4.07
CA GLN A 46 -3.05 -11.73 -4.06
C GLN A 46 -2.43 -11.95 -5.42
N VAL A 47 -1.12 -12.12 -5.43
CA VAL A 47 -0.29 -12.47 -6.56
C VAL A 47 0.13 -13.92 -6.41
N VAL A 48 -0.02 -14.71 -7.45
CA VAL A 48 0.32 -16.14 -7.50
C VAL A 48 1.41 -16.35 -8.54
N VAL A 49 2.53 -16.90 -8.09
CA VAL A 49 3.65 -17.27 -8.96
C VAL A 49 3.68 -18.79 -9.05
N GLU A 50 3.32 -19.29 -10.23
CA GLU A 50 3.30 -20.71 -10.57
C GLU A 50 4.69 -21.17 -11.04
N PRO A 51 5.03 -22.46 -10.90
CA PRO A 51 6.37 -22.97 -11.18
C PRO A 51 6.67 -23.10 -12.67
N ASN A 52 5.64 -23.09 -13.52
CA ASN A 52 5.75 -23.03 -14.98
C ASN A 52 6.42 -21.74 -15.47
N ASN A 53 6.34 -20.65 -14.70
CA ASN A 53 7.06 -19.40 -14.94
C ASN A 53 8.36 -19.41 -14.13
N GLU A 54 9.32 -20.27 -14.52
CA GLU A 54 10.58 -20.48 -13.79
C GLU A 54 11.36 -19.18 -13.52
N ALA A 55 11.34 -18.24 -14.49
CA ALA A 55 12.01 -16.96 -14.38
C ALA A 55 11.40 -16.10 -13.26
N ALA A 56 10.07 -15.97 -13.23
CA ALA A 56 9.39 -15.26 -12.15
C ALA A 56 9.52 -15.99 -10.81
N PHE A 57 9.38 -17.32 -10.80
CA PHE A 57 9.45 -18.14 -9.60
C PHE A 57 10.79 -17.99 -8.88
N LYS A 58 11.90 -18.05 -9.63
CA LYS A 58 13.27 -17.87 -9.10
C LYS A 58 13.47 -16.50 -8.43
N ILE A 59 12.89 -15.45 -8.99
CA ILE A 59 13.00 -14.10 -8.43
C ILE A 59 12.08 -13.93 -7.21
N ALA A 60 10.85 -14.46 -7.31
CA ALA A 60 9.84 -14.37 -6.25
C ALA A 60 10.22 -15.16 -4.98
N ASP A 61 11.00 -16.24 -5.11
CA ASP A 61 11.49 -17.01 -3.97
C ASP A 61 12.34 -16.17 -3.00
N GLY A 62 13.13 -15.25 -3.56
CA GLY A 62 13.95 -14.30 -2.81
C GLY A 62 13.18 -13.12 -2.20
N ALA A 63 11.88 -12.96 -2.49
CA ALA A 63 11.10 -11.83 -2.00
C ALA A 63 10.97 -11.87 -0.47
N ARG A 64 11.04 -10.69 0.17
CA ARG A 64 10.84 -10.52 1.61
C ARG A 64 9.81 -9.41 1.85
N TYR A 65 9.35 -9.29 3.09
CA TYR A 65 8.46 -8.21 3.51
C TYR A 65 8.97 -6.84 3.04
N GLU A 66 8.03 -6.01 2.59
CA GLU A 66 8.25 -4.64 2.15
C GLU A 66 9.18 -4.47 0.94
N TYR A 67 9.50 -5.54 0.20
CA TYR A 67 10.08 -5.40 -1.14
C TYR A 67 9.11 -4.62 -2.03
N CYS A 68 9.62 -3.65 -2.77
CA CYS A 68 8.84 -2.90 -3.75
C CYS A 68 8.87 -3.64 -5.08
N LEU A 69 7.69 -4.02 -5.56
CA LEU A 69 7.51 -4.86 -6.74
C LEU A 69 6.68 -4.17 -7.81
N ARG A 70 6.94 -4.55 -9.06
CA ARG A 70 6.04 -4.40 -10.19
C ARG A 70 5.68 -5.80 -10.69
N VAL A 71 4.39 -6.07 -10.78
CA VAL A 71 3.87 -7.36 -11.21
C VAL A 71 2.89 -7.12 -12.34
N LYS A 72 3.07 -7.81 -13.45
CA LYS A 72 2.09 -7.92 -14.53
C LYS A 72 1.58 -9.35 -14.56
N GLY A 73 0.27 -9.52 -14.63
CA GLY A 73 -0.32 -10.83 -14.57
C GLY A 73 -1.77 -10.84 -15.02
N THR A 74 -2.29 -12.04 -15.23
CA THR A 74 -3.68 -12.28 -15.62
C THR A 74 -4.55 -12.51 -14.39
N VAL A 75 -5.68 -11.82 -14.32
CA VAL A 75 -6.62 -11.95 -13.20
C VAL A 75 -7.52 -13.16 -13.42
N ARG A 76 -7.64 -14.01 -12.40
CA ARG A 76 -8.58 -15.14 -12.39
C ARG A 76 -9.35 -15.20 -11.09
N ASN A 77 -10.44 -15.96 -11.09
CA ASN A 77 -11.11 -16.33 -9.84
C ASN A 77 -10.17 -17.17 -8.97
N ARG A 78 -10.21 -16.92 -7.67
CA ARG A 78 -9.57 -17.83 -6.72
C ARG A 78 -10.23 -19.21 -6.81
N PRO A 79 -9.48 -20.30 -6.55
CA PRO A 79 -10.06 -21.62 -6.45
C PRO A 79 -11.19 -21.67 -5.41
N GLU A 80 -12.11 -22.62 -5.59
CA GLU A 80 -13.22 -22.84 -4.68
C GLU A 80 -12.73 -23.01 -3.23
N GLY A 81 -13.40 -22.33 -2.29
CA GLY A 81 -13.03 -22.32 -0.87
C GLY A 81 -11.84 -21.42 -0.49
N GLN A 82 -11.19 -20.75 -1.45
CA GLN A 82 -10.06 -19.84 -1.19
C GLN A 82 -10.42 -18.34 -1.28
N SER A 83 -11.70 -18.02 -1.41
CA SER A 83 -12.16 -16.63 -1.39
C SER A 83 -12.01 -16.00 0.00
N ASN A 84 -11.76 -14.70 0.05
CA ASN A 84 -11.58 -13.95 1.29
C ASN A 84 -12.53 -12.75 1.35
N SER A 85 -13.67 -12.91 2.03
CA SER A 85 -14.69 -11.86 2.15
C SER A 85 -14.24 -10.58 2.88
N LYS A 86 -13.07 -10.60 3.55
CA LYS A 86 -12.51 -9.41 4.22
C LYS A 86 -11.77 -8.48 3.25
N LEU A 87 -11.50 -8.91 2.03
CA LEU A 87 -10.78 -8.14 1.02
C LEU A 87 -11.69 -7.80 -0.16
N ALA A 88 -11.58 -6.57 -0.68
CA ALA A 88 -12.27 -6.16 -1.91
C ALA A 88 -11.85 -7.01 -3.12
N THR A 89 -10.60 -7.46 -3.16
CA THR A 89 -10.05 -8.36 -4.18
C THR A 89 -10.16 -9.83 -3.77
N GLY A 90 -11.02 -10.15 -2.80
CA GLY A 90 -11.06 -11.44 -2.12
C GLY A 90 -11.53 -12.61 -2.97
N GLN A 91 -12.22 -12.33 -4.09
CA GLN A 91 -12.71 -13.34 -5.02
C GLN A 91 -11.71 -13.66 -6.13
N ILE A 92 -10.69 -12.82 -6.31
CA ILE A 92 -9.74 -12.92 -7.41
C ILE A 92 -8.29 -13.09 -6.93
N GLU A 93 -7.44 -13.51 -7.84
CA GLU A 93 -5.99 -13.50 -7.72
C GLU A 93 -5.35 -13.16 -9.07
N MET A 94 -4.12 -12.66 -9.03
CA MET A 94 -3.32 -12.34 -10.22
C MET A 94 -2.26 -13.42 -10.42
N VAL A 95 -2.33 -14.16 -11.53
CA VAL A 95 -1.30 -15.11 -11.94
C VAL A 95 -0.20 -14.37 -12.68
N VAL A 96 1.05 -14.55 -12.26
CA VAL A 96 2.17 -13.75 -12.75
C VAL A 96 2.62 -14.14 -14.15
N ASP A 97 2.64 -13.14 -15.03
CA ASP A 97 3.29 -13.20 -16.34
C ASP A 97 4.71 -12.62 -16.24
N GLU A 98 4.85 -11.42 -15.65
CA GLU A 98 6.13 -10.72 -15.46
C GLU A 98 6.29 -10.27 -14.00
N TYR A 99 7.46 -10.53 -13.42
CA TYR A 99 7.79 -10.20 -12.03
C TYR A 99 9.06 -9.36 -11.95
N HIS A 100 8.96 -8.17 -11.38
CA HIS A 100 10.12 -7.28 -11.21
C HIS A 100 10.23 -6.77 -9.78
N VAL A 101 11.41 -6.93 -9.21
CA VAL A 101 11.81 -6.25 -7.96
C VAL A 101 12.29 -4.86 -8.34
N LEU A 102 11.48 -3.84 -8.05
CA LEU A 102 11.86 -2.44 -8.24
C LEU A 102 12.90 -2.01 -7.21
N ASN A 103 12.72 -2.46 -5.96
CA ASN A 103 13.67 -2.20 -4.88
C ASN A 103 13.54 -3.24 -3.77
N PRO A 104 14.62 -3.94 -3.37
CA PRO A 104 14.60 -4.80 -2.20
C PRO A 104 14.48 -3.99 -0.90
N SER A 105 13.97 -4.62 0.15
CA SER A 105 13.95 -4.07 1.52
C SER A 105 15.00 -4.74 2.39
N LYS A 106 15.60 -3.95 3.29
CA LYS A 106 16.35 -4.50 4.42
C LYS A 106 15.39 -5.16 5.43
N PRO A 107 15.89 -6.02 6.33
CA PRO A 107 15.10 -6.52 7.46
C PRO A 107 14.41 -5.37 8.20
N LEU A 108 13.14 -5.58 8.57
CA LEU A 108 12.34 -4.53 9.18
C LEU A 108 12.72 -4.35 10.66
N PRO A 109 12.74 -3.10 11.17
CA PRO A 109 12.92 -2.84 12.60
C PRO A 109 11.71 -3.26 13.45
N PHE A 110 10.54 -3.44 12.82
CA PHE A 110 9.30 -3.96 13.37
C PHE A 110 8.37 -4.39 12.24
N MET A 111 7.47 -5.33 12.50
CA MET A 111 6.43 -5.74 11.56
C MET A 111 5.27 -4.74 11.57
N LEU A 112 4.57 -4.57 10.44
CA LEU A 112 3.53 -3.53 10.31
C LEU A 112 2.28 -3.80 11.18
N ASP A 113 2.05 -5.04 11.57
CA ASP A 113 0.99 -5.49 12.48
C ASP A 113 1.39 -5.44 13.96
N GLU A 114 2.68 -5.25 14.28
CA GLU A 114 3.17 -5.04 15.64
C GLU A 114 2.83 -3.63 16.15
N ASN A 115 2.88 -3.46 17.48
CA ASN A 115 2.81 -2.16 18.13
C ASN A 115 4.15 -1.81 18.81
N PRO A 116 5.17 -1.40 18.03
CA PRO A 116 6.47 -1.00 18.58
C PRO A 116 6.35 0.27 19.45
N GLY A 117 7.32 0.46 20.34
CA GLY A 117 7.40 1.66 21.17
C GLY A 117 7.47 2.95 20.34
N GLU A 118 6.95 4.05 20.89
CA GLU A 118 6.86 5.33 20.19
C GLU A 118 8.20 5.82 19.62
N ASN A 119 9.29 5.69 20.38
CA ASN A 119 10.63 6.07 19.94
C ASN A 119 11.03 5.36 18.63
N ILE A 120 10.76 4.06 18.51
CA ILE A 120 11.04 3.27 17.31
C ILE A 120 10.14 3.74 16.15
N ARG A 121 8.86 4.00 16.44
CA ARG A 121 7.90 4.49 15.44
C ARG A 121 8.28 5.86 14.90
N LEU A 122 8.79 6.75 15.73
CA LEU A 122 9.24 8.07 15.31
C LEU A 122 10.56 8.00 14.53
N GLN A 123 11.51 7.17 14.97
CA GLN A 123 12.77 6.95 14.26
C GLN A 123 12.53 6.38 12.84
N TYR A 124 11.60 5.44 12.70
CA TYR A 124 11.25 4.79 11.44
C TYR A 124 9.85 5.20 10.97
N ARG A 125 9.50 6.49 11.11
CA ARG A 125 8.15 6.98 10.82
C ARG A 125 7.70 6.73 9.38
N TYR A 126 8.64 6.67 8.44
CA TYR A 126 8.36 6.33 7.04
C TYR A 126 7.83 4.89 6.86
N LEU A 127 8.17 3.94 7.75
CA LEU A 127 7.58 2.60 7.80
C LEU A 127 6.29 2.60 8.60
N ASP A 128 6.25 3.27 9.76
CA ASP A 128 5.02 3.35 10.58
C ASP A 128 3.85 3.98 9.81
N LEU A 129 4.14 4.95 8.94
CA LEU A 129 3.14 5.55 8.05
C LEU A 129 2.58 4.59 6.99
N ARG A 130 3.17 3.41 6.77
CA ARG A 130 2.62 2.39 5.85
C ARG A 130 1.49 1.56 6.48
N ARG A 131 1.34 1.62 7.80
CA ARG A 131 0.31 0.88 8.54
C ARG A 131 -1.07 1.45 8.25
N ASP A 132 -2.09 0.59 8.25
CA ASP A 132 -3.44 0.94 7.82
C ASP A 132 -4.06 2.06 8.66
N ASN A 133 -3.89 2.00 9.98
CA ASN A 133 -4.33 3.05 10.91
C ASN A 133 -3.66 4.41 10.62
N MET A 134 -2.37 4.41 10.31
CA MET A 134 -1.65 5.64 9.97
C MET A 134 -2.06 6.20 8.62
N GLN A 135 -2.21 5.34 7.60
CA GLN A 135 -2.73 5.73 6.28
C GLN A 135 -4.15 6.29 6.39
N HIS A 136 -5.03 5.65 7.17
CA HIS A 136 -6.39 6.12 7.42
C HIS A 136 -6.39 7.53 8.01
N ASN A 137 -5.63 7.75 9.09
CA ASN A 137 -5.56 9.03 9.77
C ASN A 137 -5.06 10.16 8.86
N MET A 138 -4.02 9.89 8.04
CA MET A 138 -3.49 10.90 7.12
C MET A 138 -4.47 11.24 6.00
N ARG A 139 -5.17 10.25 5.45
CA ARG A 139 -6.23 10.46 4.44
C ARG A 139 -7.41 11.22 5.01
N LEU A 140 -7.84 10.86 6.23
CA LEU A 140 -8.92 11.54 6.93
C LEU A 140 -8.58 13.02 7.16
N ARG A 141 -7.36 13.30 7.64
CA ARG A 141 -6.86 14.68 7.79
C ARG A 141 -6.91 15.44 6.46
N SER A 142 -6.42 14.85 5.38
CA SER A 142 -6.45 15.47 4.05
C SER A 142 -7.88 15.78 3.58
N LYS A 143 -8.81 14.83 3.77
CA LYS A 143 -10.22 15.00 3.42
C LYS A 143 -10.87 16.10 4.26
N LEU A 144 -10.59 16.14 5.56
CA LEU A 144 -11.10 17.16 6.47
C LEU A 144 -10.66 18.56 6.04
N THR A 145 -9.35 18.76 5.80
CA THR A 145 -8.83 20.07 5.37
C THR A 145 -9.38 20.50 4.02
N HIS A 146 -9.55 19.55 3.09
CA HIS A 146 -10.14 19.83 1.78
C HIS A 146 -11.61 20.27 1.90
N THR A 147 -12.42 19.54 2.68
CA THR A 147 -13.83 19.89 2.93
C THR A 147 -13.97 21.26 3.57
N LEU A 148 -13.13 21.56 4.58
CA LEU A 148 -13.15 22.86 5.26
C LEU A 148 -12.80 24.01 4.32
N ARG A 149 -11.71 23.85 3.54
CA ARG A 149 -11.31 24.86 2.54
C ARG A 149 -12.39 25.10 1.50
N ASN A 150 -13.00 24.04 0.96
CA ASN A 150 -14.10 24.18 0.00
C ASN A 150 -15.31 24.90 0.62
N HIS A 151 -15.64 24.61 1.88
CA HIS A 151 -16.75 25.26 2.58
C HIS A 151 -16.54 26.77 2.74
N LEU A 152 -15.32 27.20 3.08
CA LEU A 152 -14.96 28.62 3.20
C LEU A 152 -14.91 29.29 1.82
N HIS A 153 -14.30 28.63 0.84
CA HIS A 153 -14.20 29.13 -0.53
C HIS A 153 -15.58 29.39 -1.16
N THR A 154 -16.55 28.48 -0.97
CA THR A 154 -17.94 28.67 -1.45
C THR A 154 -18.69 29.83 -0.78
N ARG A 155 -18.11 30.44 0.26
CA ARG A 155 -18.62 31.62 0.97
C ARG A 155 -17.73 32.85 0.77
N GLU A 156 -16.89 32.82 -0.27
CA GLU A 156 -16.05 33.96 -0.68
C GLU A 156 -14.98 34.36 0.36
N PHE A 157 -14.61 33.46 1.28
CA PHE A 157 -13.44 33.65 2.13
C PHE A 157 -12.14 33.49 1.31
N LEU A 158 -11.12 34.28 1.64
CA LEU A 158 -9.80 34.22 1.03
C LEU A 158 -8.83 33.38 1.86
N ASP A 159 -8.11 32.46 1.22
CA ASP A 159 -6.99 31.71 1.84
C ASP A 159 -5.71 32.56 1.74
N ILE A 160 -5.42 33.34 2.79
CA ILE A 160 -4.29 34.27 2.86
C ILE A 160 -3.21 33.68 3.77
N GLU A 161 -2.04 33.40 3.21
CA GLU A 161 -0.87 32.98 3.99
C GLU A 161 -0.29 34.16 4.80
N THR A 162 0.09 33.89 6.05
CA THR A 162 0.69 34.88 6.96
C THR A 162 2.15 34.53 7.27
N PRO A 163 3.01 35.50 7.62
CA PRO A 163 4.44 35.26 7.82
C PRO A 163 4.71 34.38 9.06
N VAL A 164 5.63 33.42 8.92
CA VAL A 164 6.11 32.56 10.03
C VAL A 164 7.17 33.27 10.88
N LEU A 165 8.00 34.12 10.28
CA LEU A 165 9.00 34.91 10.99
C LEU A 165 8.36 36.20 11.51
N THR A 166 8.03 36.22 12.79
CA THR A 166 7.34 37.33 13.46
C THR A 166 8.24 37.99 14.51
N LYS A 167 7.80 39.12 15.06
CA LYS A 167 8.44 39.75 16.21
C LYS A 167 7.98 39.05 17.48
N ALA A 168 8.91 38.72 18.38
CA ALA A 168 8.58 38.17 19.69
C ALA A 168 7.74 39.17 20.51
N THR A 169 6.65 38.69 21.10
CA THR A 169 5.74 39.50 21.92
C THR A 169 5.64 38.92 23.33
N PRO A 170 5.63 39.75 24.39
CA PRO A 170 5.64 39.25 25.78
C PRO A 170 4.31 38.63 26.24
N GLU A 171 3.25 38.70 25.42
CA GLU A 171 1.94 38.16 25.74
C GLU A 171 1.75 36.75 25.16
N GLY A 172 1.08 35.88 25.91
CA GLY A 172 0.68 34.54 25.43
C GLY A 172 1.62 33.41 25.84
N ALA A 173 1.76 32.41 24.96
CA ALA A 173 2.64 31.27 25.19
C ALA A 173 4.11 31.67 24.95
N ARG A 174 5.04 30.84 25.45
CA ARG A 174 6.45 31.03 25.16
C ARG A 174 6.70 30.80 23.67
N ASP A 175 7.15 31.85 22.99
CA ASP A 175 7.71 31.80 21.62
C ASP A 175 8.92 30.85 21.53
#